data_AF-A0A2V8FGB9-F1
#
_entry.id   AF-A0A2V8FGB9-F1
#
_cell.length_a   1.000
_cell.length_b   1.000
_cell.length_c   1.000
_cell.angle_alpha   90.00
_cell.angle_beta   90.00
_cell.angle_gamma   90.00
#
_symmetry.space_group_name_H-M   'P 1'
#
loop_
_entity.id
_entity.type
_entity.pdbx_description
1 polymer ?
#
loop_
_entity_poly.entity_id
_entity_poly.type
_entity_poly.pdbx_seq_one_letter_code
_entity_poly.pdbx_strand_id
1 'polypeptide(L)'
;PIFCPAIADSSIGMGLSQARQKTAGAGQIDIIGDIVESANLIIRRPRTASIVLGGGTPKNFINQASVQAEFYSPEVSGHRYALQVVTDVPHFGGASGSSLEEAPSWGKLAADSGRVSVQADATIALPLLASALVTTAASLAAARKRPIFSLASRLMTIDGQAVPNNRFEEVNESAV
;
A
#
# COMPACT_ATOMS: atom_id res chain seq x y z
N PRO A 1 -3.64 -0.28 -8.79
CA PRO A 1 -3.16 1.13 -8.75
C PRO A 1 -1.67 1.14 -8.41
N ILE A 2 -1.00 2.27 -8.68
CA ILE A 2 0.39 2.52 -8.23
C ILE A 2 0.35 3.82 -7.44
N PHE A 3 0.67 3.75 -6.16
CA PHE A 3 0.78 4.93 -5.30
C PHE A 3 2.25 5.33 -5.15
N CYS A 4 2.54 6.63 -5.25
CA CYS A 4 3.89 7.17 -5.13
C CYS A 4 3.88 8.41 -4.23
N PRO A 5 3.81 8.24 -2.90
CA PRO A 5 3.69 9.36 -1.97
C PRO A 5 4.87 10.35 -2.04
N ALA A 6 6.05 9.90 -2.45
CA ALA A 6 7.25 10.71 -2.58
C ALA A 6 7.51 11.18 -4.03
N ILE A 7 6.49 11.27 -4.90
CA ILE A 7 6.69 11.61 -6.32
C ILE A 7 7.36 12.97 -6.56
N ALA A 8 7.22 13.90 -5.61
CA ALA A 8 7.88 15.20 -5.70
C ALA A 8 9.41 15.08 -5.63
N ASP A 9 9.94 14.09 -4.92
CA ASP A 9 11.35 13.75 -4.86
C ASP A 9 11.74 12.82 -6.02
N SER A 10 11.54 13.32 -7.25
CA SER A 10 11.84 12.57 -8.46
C SER A 10 12.01 13.50 -9.67
N SER A 11 12.51 12.97 -10.78
CA SER A 11 12.55 13.69 -12.05
C SER A 11 11.15 14.09 -12.56
N ILE A 12 10.10 13.37 -12.18
CA ILE A 12 8.71 13.76 -12.50
C ILE A 12 8.33 15.03 -11.72
N GLY A 13 8.66 15.07 -10.43
CA GLY A 13 8.46 16.25 -9.59
C GLY A 13 9.24 17.47 -10.11
N MET A 14 10.50 17.28 -10.50
CA MET A 14 11.31 18.32 -11.14
C MET A 14 10.71 18.80 -12.47
N GLY A 15 10.21 17.88 -13.31
CA GLY A 15 9.57 18.23 -14.58
C GLY A 15 8.30 19.06 -14.36
N LEU A 16 7.45 18.68 -13.40
CA LEU A 16 6.25 19.44 -13.05
C LEU A 16 6.60 20.83 -12.49
N SER A 17 7.67 20.95 -11.69
CA SER A 17 8.11 22.24 -11.18
C SER A 17 8.57 23.18 -12.30
N GLN A 18 9.29 22.66 -13.30
CA GLN A 18 9.67 23.42 -14.49
C GLN A 18 8.45 23.83 -15.33
N ALA A 19 7.47 22.94 -15.50
CA ALA A 19 6.24 23.25 -16.24
C ALA A 19 5.47 24.41 -15.59
N ARG A 20 5.40 24.46 -14.25
CA ARG A 20 4.74 25.55 -13.50
C ARG A 20 5.41 26.90 -13.68
N GLN A 21 6.72 26.95 -13.90
CA GLN A 21 7.42 28.20 -14.20
C GLN A 21 7.09 28.74 -15.60
N LYS A 22 6.77 27.85 -16.54
CA LYS A 22 6.46 28.21 -17.93
C LYS A 22 4.98 28.48 -18.17
N THR A 23 4.10 27.79 -17.44
CA THR A 23 2.66 27.82 -17.67
C THR A 23 1.93 27.88 -16.35
N ALA A 24 1.26 29.01 -16.09
CA ALA A 24 0.35 29.13 -14.96
C ALA A 24 -0.74 28.05 -15.06
N GLY A 25 -0.94 27.30 -13.97
CA GLY A 25 -1.92 26.21 -13.95
C GLY A 25 -1.47 24.90 -14.60
N ALA A 26 -0.17 24.66 -14.81
CA ALA A 26 0.37 23.39 -15.31
C ALA A 26 0.01 22.14 -14.47
N GLY A 27 -0.67 22.33 -13.33
CA GLY A 27 -1.28 21.26 -12.55
C GLY A 27 -0.56 20.98 -11.23
N GLN A 28 -1.15 20.05 -10.48
CA GLN A 28 -0.63 19.55 -9.21
C GLN A 28 -0.93 18.07 -9.08
N ILE A 29 -0.13 17.38 -8.27
CA ILE A 29 -0.37 15.99 -7.90
C ILE A 29 -0.91 16.01 -6.48
N ASP A 30 -2.07 15.40 -6.29
CA ASP A 30 -2.75 15.33 -5.00
C ASP A 30 -2.37 14.03 -4.28
N ILE A 31 -1.34 14.11 -3.43
CA ILE A 31 -0.88 12.98 -2.62
C ILE A 31 -1.80 12.74 -1.41
N ILE A 32 -2.61 13.73 -1.01
CA ILE A 32 -3.60 13.53 0.05
C ILE A 32 -4.74 12.66 -0.48
N GLY A 33 -5.15 12.86 -1.73
CA GLY A 33 -6.08 11.98 -2.43
C GLY A 33 -5.62 10.51 -2.46
N ASP A 34 -4.32 10.25 -2.65
CA ASP A 34 -3.76 8.90 -2.60
C ASP A 34 -3.93 8.23 -1.23
N ILE A 35 -3.87 9.00 -0.13
CA ILE A 35 -4.13 8.48 1.24
C ILE A 35 -5.59 8.04 1.35
N VAL A 36 -6.51 8.84 0.83
CA VAL A 36 -7.94 8.53 0.83
C VAL A 36 -8.23 7.28 0.00
N GLU A 37 -7.73 7.24 -1.23
CA GLU A 37 -7.93 6.10 -2.13
C GLU A 37 -7.36 4.81 -1.53
N SER A 38 -6.12 4.85 -1.02
CA SER A 38 -5.46 3.67 -0.45
C SER A 38 -6.14 3.15 0.82
N ALA A 39 -6.65 4.02 1.69
CA ALA A 39 -7.46 3.61 2.84
C ALA A 39 -8.79 2.98 2.40
N ASN A 40 -9.48 3.56 1.41
CA ASN A 40 -10.71 3.00 0.85
C ASN A 40 -10.51 1.61 0.23
N LEU A 41 -9.32 1.31 -0.32
CA LEU A 41 -8.99 -0.06 -0.76
C LEU A 41 -9.07 -1.07 0.39
N ILE A 42 -8.63 -0.67 1.59
CA ILE A 42 -8.61 -1.53 2.77
C ILE A 42 -9.99 -1.62 3.39
N ILE A 43 -10.73 -0.51 3.47
CA ILE A 43 -12.12 -0.47 3.96
C ILE A 43 -12.99 -1.46 3.19
N ARG A 44 -12.90 -1.47 1.85
CA ARG A 44 -13.67 -2.42 1.00
C ARG A 44 -13.25 -3.88 1.15
N ARG A 45 -12.02 -4.14 1.59
CA ARG A 45 -11.40 -5.47 1.63
C ARG A 45 -10.57 -5.61 2.91
N PRO A 46 -11.18 -5.67 4.10
CA PRO A 46 -10.46 -5.53 5.39
C PRO A 46 -9.40 -6.63 5.62
N ARG A 47 -9.54 -7.78 4.96
CA ARG A 47 -8.54 -8.86 4.99
C ARG A 47 -7.43 -8.64 3.94
N THR A 48 -6.40 -7.90 4.33
CA THR A 48 -5.27 -7.52 3.47
C THR A 48 -3.93 -8.15 3.92
N ALA A 49 -2.92 -8.03 3.06
CA ALA A 49 -1.54 -8.42 3.36
C ALA A 49 -0.58 -7.29 2.96
N SER A 50 0.44 -7.06 3.78
CA SER A 50 1.53 -6.12 3.51
C SER A 50 2.76 -6.89 3.06
N ILE A 51 3.24 -6.63 1.83
CA ILE A 51 4.46 -7.24 1.29
C ILE A 51 5.42 -6.11 0.95
N VAL A 52 6.51 -6.02 1.70
CA VAL A 52 7.47 -4.92 1.63
C VAL A 52 8.82 -5.47 1.19
N LEU A 53 9.40 -4.83 0.18
CA LEU A 53 10.76 -5.07 -0.28
C LEU A 53 11.56 -3.77 -0.01
N GLY A 54 12.45 -3.81 0.97
CA GLY A 54 13.14 -2.65 1.51
C GLY A 54 12.40 -1.98 2.66
N GLY A 55 12.42 -0.65 2.68
CA GLY A 55 11.85 0.17 3.76
C GLY A 55 11.33 1.52 3.25
N GLY A 56 11.58 2.58 4.02
CA GLY A 56 11.30 3.96 3.63
C GLY A 56 9.82 4.29 3.47
N THR A 57 9.54 5.29 2.63
CA THR A 57 8.18 5.79 2.38
C THR A 57 7.22 4.69 1.90
N PRO A 58 7.59 3.77 0.99
CA PRO A 58 6.69 2.69 0.58
C PRO A 58 6.23 1.78 1.74
N LYS A 59 7.15 1.40 2.65
CA LYS A 59 6.82 0.61 3.85
C LYS A 59 5.84 1.34 4.75
N ASN A 60 6.06 2.63 4.98
CA ASN A 60 5.16 3.40 5.83
C ASN A 60 3.80 3.60 5.16
N PHE A 61 3.77 3.90 3.85
CA PHE A 61 2.54 4.25 3.14
C PHE A 61 1.55 3.08 3.07
N ILE A 62 2.00 1.86 2.75
CA ILE A 62 1.12 0.68 2.74
C ILE A 62 0.51 0.41 4.12
N ASN A 63 1.33 0.52 5.18
CA ASN A 63 0.89 0.27 6.55
C ASN A 63 0.00 1.41 7.07
N GLN A 64 0.30 2.66 6.72
CA GLN A 64 -0.49 3.85 7.05
C GLN A 64 -1.89 3.74 6.45
N ALA A 65 -2.04 3.20 5.24
CA ALA A 65 -3.37 3.00 4.65
C ALA A 65 -4.27 2.15 5.58
N SER A 66 -3.70 1.13 6.23
CA SER A 66 -4.46 0.28 7.17
C SER A 66 -4.83 1.03 8.45
N VAL A 67 -3.88 1.78 9.01
CA VAL A 67 -4.11 2.59 10.21
C VAL A 67 -5.17 3.65 9.93
N GLN A 68 -5.10 4.30 8.77
CA GLN A 68 -6.09 5.30 8.37
C GLN A 68 -7.47 4.68 8.20
N ALA A 69 -7.55 3.51 7.57
CA ALA A 69 -8.81 2.79 7.35
C ALA A 69 -9.49 2.36 8.66
N GLU A 70 -8.74 2.00 9.69
CA GLU A 70 -9.26 1.62 11.02
C GLU A 70 -10.08 2.74 11.67
N PHE A 71 -9.77 4.02 11.42
CA PHE A 71 -10.57 5.14 11.94
C PHE A 71 -11.97 5.25 11.31
N TYR A 72 -12.20 4.65 10.14
CA TYR A 72 -13.46 4.78 9.39
C TYR A 72 -14.22 3.46 9.23
N SER A 73 -13.59 2.34 9.57
CA SER A 73 -14.21 1.02 9.53
C SER A 73 -13.80 0.17 10.73
N PRO A 74 -14.74 -0.17 11.64
CA PRO A 74 -14.46 -1.05 12.78
C PRO A 74 -14.12 -2.49 12.37
N GLU A 75 -14.34 -2.86 11.10
CA GLU A 75 -13.93 -4.18 10.57
C GLU A 75 -12.44 -4.24 10.23
N VAL A 76 -11.78 -3.09 10.11
CA VAL A 76 -10.35 -3.00 9.83
C VAL A 76 -9.58 -3.05 11.15
N SER A 77 -8.70 -4.03 11.28
CA SER A 77 -7.89 -4.23 12.48
C SER A 77 -6.42 -4.46 12.15
N GLY A 78 -5.91 -3.82 11.09
CA GLY A 78 -4.57 -4.06 10.56
C GLY A 78 -4.49 -5.17 9.50
N HIS A 79 -3.37 -5.24 8.76
CA HIS A 79 -3.14 -6.30 7.78
C HIS A 79 -3.07 -7.69 8.45
N ARG A 80 -3.69 -8.70 7.82
CA ARG A 80 -3.72 -10.08 8.34
C ARG A 80 -2.39 -10.82 8.15
N TYR A 81 -1.65 -10.46 7.11
CA TYR A 81 -0.36 -11.06 6.79
C TYR A 81 0.68 -10.00 6.51
N ALA A 82 1.93 -10.26 6.88
CA ALA A 82 3.05 -9.38 6.59
C ALA A 82 4.30 -10.15 6.19
N LEU A 83 4.94 -9.70 5.11
CA LEU A 83 6.26 -10.13 4.71
C LEU A 83 7.10 -8.86 4.50
N GLN A 84 8.25 -8.77 5.16
CA GLN A 84 9.24 -7.76 4.82
C GLN A 84 10.57 -8.43 4.46
N VAL A 85 11.15 -8.03 3.33
CA VAL A 85 12.53 -8.31 2.96
C VAL A 85 13.30 -7.00 3.14
N VAL A 86 14.22 -6.93 4.08
CA VAL A 86 14.82 -5.66 4.49
C VAL A 86 16.29 -5.83 4.87
N THR A 87 17.11 -4.82 4.56
CA THR A 87 18.52 -4.75 4.96
C THR A 87 18.72 -3.92 6.22
N ASP A 88 17.78 -3.03 6.51
CA ASP A 88 17.79 -2.16 7.69
C ASP A 88 17.55 -2.93 8.98
N VAL A 89 18.14 -2.42 10.05
CA VAL A 89 18.21 -3.04 11.38
C VAL A 89 17.39 -2.23 12.38
N PRO A 90 16.77 -2.87 13.39
CA PRO A 90 15.82 -2.20 14.27
C PRO A 90 16.46 -1.29 15.33
N HIS A 91 17.74 -1.49 15.68
CA HIS A 91 18.37 -0.87 16.85
C HIS A 91 18.49 0.67 16.79
N PHE A 92 18.39 1.28 15.62
CA PHE A 92 18.39 2.73 15.46
C PHE A 92 16.99 3.36 15.56
N GLY A 93 15.93 2.57 15.73
CA GLY A 93 14.56 3.07 15.83
C GLY A 93 14.01 3.67 14.51
N GLY A 94 14.65 3.38 13.38
CA GLY A 94 14.19 3.86 12.07
C GLY A 94 12.95 3.11 11.58
N ALA A 95 12.00 3.83 10.97
CA ALA A 95 10.76 3.24 10.44
C ALA A 95 11.03 2.12 9.39
N SER A 96 12.09 2.26 8.59
CA SER A 96 12.52 1.24 7.63
C SER A 96 12.91 -0.07 8.32
N GLY A 97 13.69 -0.02 9.41
CA GLY A 97 14.14 -1.17 10.18
C GLY A 97 13.17 -1.65 11.26
N SER A 98 12.03 -0.98 11.44
CA SER A 98 11.04 -1.34 12.48
C SER A 98 10.60 -2.80 12.31
N SER A 99 10.52 -3.53 13.41
CA SER A 99 10.19 -4.95 13.37
C SER A 99 8.69 -5.15 13.15
N LEU A 100 8.29 -6.30 12.59
CA LEU A 100 6.88 -6.63 12.39
C LEU A 100 6.19 -6.98 13.72
N GLU A 101 6.95 -7.26 14.77
CA GLU A 101 6.48 -7.48 16.14
C GLU A 101 5.98 -6.17 16.77
N GLU A 102 6.58 -5.03 16.43
CA GLU A 102 6.10 -3.71 16.86
C GLU A 102 4.82 -3.29 16.14
N ALA A 103 4.66 -3.68 14.87
CA ALA A 103 3.63 -3.14 13.99
C ALA A 103 2.16 -3.20 14.51
N PRO A 104 1.71 -4.22 15.28
CA PRO A 104 0.36 -4.22 15.85
C PRO A 104 0.10 -3.13 16.89
N SER A 105 1.12 -2.61 17.58
CA SER A 105 0.92 -1.53 18.56
C SER A 105 0.38 -0.24 17.92
N TRP A 106 0.53 -0.13 16.59
CA TRP A 106 0.11 1.00 15.78
C TRP A 106 -1.12 0.72 14.91
N GLY A 107 -1.73 -0.48 14.99
CA GLY A 107 -2.82 -0.88 14.08
C GLY A 107 -2.38 -1.22 12.65
N LYS A 108 -1.05 -1.26 12.38
CA LYS A 108 -0.52 -1.59 11.04
C LYS A 108 -0.81 -3.04 10.67
N LEU A 109 -0.66 -3.94 11.64
CA LEU A 109 -0.93 -5.37 11.50
C LEU A 109 -1.94 -5.82 12.55
N ALA A 110 -2.76 -6.82 12.22
CA ALA A 110 -3.61 -7.47 13.20
C ALA A 110 -2.78 -8.11 14.31
N ALA A 111 -3.32 -8.13 15.53
CA ALA A 111 -2.65 -8.69 16.70
C ALA A 111 -2.19 -10.14 16.48
N ASP A 112 -3.03 -10.96 15.83
CA ASP A 112 -2.79 -12.37 15.48
C ASP A 112 -2.33 -12.56 14.02
N SER A 113 -1.78 -11.52 13.38
CA SER A 113 -1.30 -11.60 12.00
C SER A 113 -0.13 -12.57 11.82
N GLY A 114 -0.18 -13.32 10.71
CA GLY A 114 0.95 -14.15 10.28
C GLY A 114 2.03 -13.28 9.64
N ARG A 115 3.23 -13.24 10.21
CA ARG A 115 4.27 -12.29 9.82
C ARG A 115 5.65 -12.93 9.75
N VAL A 116 6.48 -12.45 8.82
CA VAL A 116 7.87 -12.88 8.70
C VAL A 116 8.76 -11.74 8.19
N SER A 117 9.93 -11.60 8.80
CA SER A 117 10.99 -10.69 8.37
C SER A 117 12.16 -11.50 7.81
N VAL A 118 12.63 -11.12 6.63
CA VAL A 118 13.80 -11.70 5.98
C VAL A 118 14.89 -10.63 5.89
N GLN A 119 15.96 -10.82 6.65
CA GLN A 119 17.10 -9.90 6.63
C GLN A 119 17.99 -10.23 5.43
N ALA A 120 17.68 -9.67 4.26
CA ALA A 120 18.40 -9.93 3.02
C ALA A 120 18.22 -8.77 2.03
N ASP A 121 19.15 -8.67 1.08
CA ASP A 121 18.98 -7.81 -0.08
C ASP A 121 17.83 -8.33 -0.96
N ALA A 122 16.97 -7.41 -1.43
CA ALA A 122 15.83 -7.73 -2.27
C ALA A 122 16.25 -8.41 -3.59
N THR A 123 17.41 -8.08 -4.15
CA THR A 123 17.94 -8.69 -5.38
C THR A 123 18.29 -10.16 -5.21
N ILE A 124 18.51 -10.63 -3.98
CA ILE A 124 18.74 -12.04 -3.66
C ILE A 124 17.41 -12.72 -3.33
N ALA A 125 16.62 -12.14 -2.43
CA ALA A 125 15.41 -12.76 -1.92
C ALA A 125 14.27 -12.77 -2.94
N LEU A 126 14.07 -11.69 -3.70
CA LEU A 126 12.92 -11.58 -4.62
C LEU A 126 12.94 -12.63 -5.74
N PRO A 127 14.07 -12.92 -6.42
CA PRO A 127 14.09 -13.98 -7.43
C PRO A 127 13.78 -15.37 -6.84
N LEU A 128 14.27 -15.68 -5.63
CA LEU A 128 13.99 -16.95 -4.96
C LEU A 128 12.51 -17.06 -4.58
N LEU A 129 11.93 -16.01 -4.00
CA LEU A 129 10.51 -15.95 -3.65
C LEU A 129 9.62 -16.09 -4.89
N ALA A 130 9.93 -15.36 -5.97
CA ALA A 130 9.18 -15.44 -7.22
C ALA A 130 9.26 -16.84 -7.84
N SER A 131 10.46 -17.44 -7.90
CA SER A 131 10.66 -18.79 -8.41
C SER A 131 9.89 -19.83 -7.62
N ALA A 132 9.95 -19.76 -6.28
CA ALA A 132 9.19 -20.65 -5.40
C ALA A 132 7.68 -20.50 -5.61
N LEU A 133 7.16 -19.28 -5.71
CA LEU A 133 5.72 -19.03 -5.94
C LEU A 133 5.26 -19.56 -7.31
N VAL A 134 6.03 -19.33 -8.37
CA VAL A 134 5.67 -19.82 -9.72
C VAL A 134 5.65 -21.35 -9.76
N THR A 135 6.61 -22.00 -9.10
CA THR A 135 6.75 -23.48 -9.12
C THR A 135 5.77 -24.19 -8.20
N THR A 136 5.42 -23.60 -7.06
CA THR A 136 4.61 -24.27 -6.02
C THR A 136 3.17 -23.79 -5.93
N ALA A 137 2.86 -22.58 -6.40
CA ALA A 137 1.55 -21.95 -6.23
C ALA A 137 0.77 -21.74 -7.53
N ALA A 138 1.17 -22.38 -8.64
CA ALA A 138 0.54 -22.21 -9.94
C ALA A 138 -0.98 -22.49 -9.93
N SER A 139 -1.41 -23.57 -9.27
CA SER A 139 -2.84 -23.93 -9.15
C SER A 139 -3.62 -22.90 -8.34
N LEU A 140 -3.07 -22.44 -7.21
CA LEU A 140 -3.65 -21.38 -6.39
C LEU A 140 -3.75 -20.05 -7.15
N ALA A 141 -2.72 -19.70 -7.91
CA ALA A 141 -2.67 -18.48 -8.69
C ALA A 141 -3.72 -18.49 -9.82
N ALA A 142 -3.98 -19.65 -10.44
CA ALA A 142 -4.99 -19.82 -11.47
C ALA A 142 -6.42 -19.73 -10.92
N ALA A 143 -6.67 -20.25 -9.71
CA ALA A 143 -7.98 -20.22 -9.07
C ALA A 143 -8.32 -18.86 -8.42
N ARG A 144 -7.32 -18.00 -8.19
CA ARG A 144 -7.51 -16.71 -7.48
C ARG A 144 -8.23 -15.69 -8.36
N LYS A 145 -9.41 -15.25 -7.93
CA LYS A 145 -10.06 -14.04 -8.46
C LYS A 145 -9.22 -12.81 -8.11
N ARG A 146 -8.85 -12.03 -9.14
CA ARG A 146 -8.06 -10.80 -8.98
C ARG A 146 -8.99 -9.59 -9.09
N PRO A 147 -8.86 -8.58 -8.22
CA PRO A 147 -9.60 -7.33 -8.38
C PRO A 147 -9.18 -6.65 -9.69
N ILE A 148 -10.15 -6.11 -10.41
CA ILE A 148 -9.91 -5.37 -11.65
C ILE A 148 -9.91 -3.88 -11.33
N PHE A 149 -8.75 -3.25 -11.49
CA PHE A 149 -8.60 -1.81 -11.33
C PHE A 149 -8.71 -1.13 -12.69
N SER A 150 -9.53 -0.09 -12.81
CA SER A 150 -9.50 0.83 -13.95
C SER A 150 -9.19 2.25 -13.49
N LEU A 151 -8.22 2.86 -14.19
CA LEU A 151 -7.68 4.20 -13.97
C LEU A 151 -7.92 5.11 -15.18
N ALA A 152 -8.88 4.75 -16.04
CA ALA A 152 -9.18 5.49 -17.27
C ALA A 152 -9.86 6.85 -17.02
N SER A 153 -10.31 7.09 -15.79
CA SER A 153 -10.96 8.34 -15.37
C SER A 153 -10.21 8.96 -14.18
N ARG A 154 -10.61 10.16 -13.75
CA ARG A 154 -10.09 10.77 -12.52
C ARG A 154 -10.39 9.96 -11.26
N LEU A 155 -11.44 9.15 -11.28
CA LEU A 155 -11.78 8.23 -10.20
C LEU A 155 -11.32 6.83 -10.57
N MET A 156 -10.56 6.22 -9.67
CA MET A 156 -10.26 4.80 -9.74
C MET A 156 -11.55 3.98 -9.57
N THR A 157 -11.67 2.86 -10.27
CA THR A 157 -12.72 1.85 -10.00
C THR A 157 -12.09 0.52 -9.65
N ILE A 158 -12.80 -0.26 -8.82
CA ILE A 158 -12.46 -1.64 -8.47
C ILE A 158 -13.67 -2.50 -8.79
N ASP A 159 -13.50 -3.51 -9.64
CA ASP A 159 -14.58 -4.42 -10.03
C ASP A 159 -15.83 -3.65 -10.54
N GLY A 160 -15.60 -2.50 -11.20
CA GLY A 160 -16.65 -1.61 -11.72
C GLY A 160 -17.17 -0.55 -10.74
N GLN A 161 -16.83 -0.61 -9.46
CA GLN A 161 -17.28 0.35 -8.44
C GLN A 161 -16.26 1.47 -8.22
N ALA A 162 -16.69 2.73 -8.38
CA ALA A 162 -15.84 3.91 -8.22
C ALA A 162 -15.38 4.08 -6.77
N VAL A 163 -14.08 4.30 -6.56
CA VAL A 163 -13.45 4.58 -5.26
C VAL A 163 -13.38 6.10 -5.08
N PRO A 164 -13.97 6.66 -4.02
CA PRO A 164 -13.81 8.08 -3.72
C PRO A 164 -12.35 8.43 -3.42
N ASN A 165 -11.91 9.59 -3.90
CA ASN A 165 -10.57 10.13 -3.64
C ASN A 165 -10.60 11.38 -2.74
N ASN A 166 -11.78 11.84 -2.34
CA ASN A 166 -12.01 13.06 -1.57
C ASN A 166 -12.71 12.81 -0.22
N ARG A 167 -13.15 11.58 0.05
CA ARG A 167 -13.75 11.16 1.32
C ARG A 167 -13.44 9.69 1.60
N PHE A 168 -13.37 9.33 2.87
CA PHE A 168 -13.31 7.94 3.28
C PHE A 168 -14.70 7.32 3.18
N GLU A 169 -14.77 6.04 2.84
CA GLU A 169 -16.01 5.27 2.90
C GLU A 169 -16.29 4.86 4.35
N GLU A 170 -17.51 5.09 4.81
CA GLU A 170 -17.95 4.64 6.14
C GLU A 170 -18.70 3.30 6.00
N VAL A 171 -18.57 2.45 7.01
CA VAL A 171 -19.34 1.20 7.09
C VAL A 171 -20.81 1.58 7.18
N ASN A 172 -21.54 1.36 6.07
CA ASN A 172 -22.99 1.43 5.84
C ASN A 172 -23.42 2.24 4.60
N GLU A 173 -22.50 2.82 3.81
CA GLU A 173 -22.87 3.21 2.44
C GLU A 173 -22.99 1.93 1.60
N SER A 174 -24.22 1.43 1.43
CA SER A 174 -24.54 0.44 0.41
C SER A 174 -23.91 0.89 -0.90
N ALA A 175 -23.04 0.06 -1.47
CA ALA A 175 -22.44 0.31 -2.78
C ALA A 175 -23.58 0.61 -3.77
N VAL A 176 -23.76 1.89 -4.09
CA VAL A 176 -24.74 2.37 -5.06
C VAL A 176 -24.29 1.97 -6.46
#